data_AF-V6TLU5-F1
#
_entry.id   AF-V6TLU5-F1
#
_cell.length_a   1.000
_cell.length_b   1.000
_cell.length_c   1.000
_cell.angle_alpha   90.00
_cell.angle_beta   90.00
_cell.angle_gamma   90.00
#
_symmetry.space_group_name_H-M   'P 1'
#
loop_
_entity.id
_entity.type
_entity.pdbx_description
1 polymer ?
#
loop_
_entity_poly.entity_id
_entity_poly.type
_entity_poly.pdbx_seq_one_letter_code
_entity_poly.pdbx_strand_id
1 'polypeptide(L)'
;MPSDDIVALHDEAYPAGAIVQQATAEAAAMGLTIRSDRCKSTMAGEEVTFLNHPVSPTPASLAPKAIAGAETALKKIERAPITTHQKLILVSLCVVPMVNYAPLVEVTSDKADYEELDRRVAQSFSKITSRSCDRLVDFLAYPKEKSGLGLLMPGLCHDELRRVWASLDVNKGTRDPVELSVDGQALQGKGPTSTASSRIH
;
A
#
# COMPACT_ATOMS: atom_id res chain seq x y z
N MET A 1 -12.36 11.80 12.13
CA MET A 1 -11.75 12.11 13.44
C MET A 1 -10.79 13.27 13.23
N PRO A 2 -10.73 14.30 14.09
CA PRO A 2 -9.69 15.31 13.98
C PRO A 2 -8.34 14.66 14.36
N SER A 3 -7.35 14.78 13.48
CA SER A 3 -5.96 14.39 13.74
C SER A 3 -5.28 15.48 14.55
N ASP A 4 -4.56 15.12 15.61
CA ASP A 4 -3.80 16.02 16.49
C ASP A 4 -2.32 16.17 16.08
N ASP A 5 -1.81 15.25 15.26
CA ASP A 5 -0.47 15.34 14.70
C ASP A 5 -0.42 16.34 13.52
N ILE A 6 0.54 17.26 13.56
CA ILE A 6 0.80 18.26 12.51
C ILE A 6 2.29 18.20 12.12
N VAL A 7 2.57 18.28 10.82
CA VAL A 7 3.92 18.50 10.28
C VAL A 7 3.96 19.84 9.58
N ALA A 8 4.93 20.67 9.94
CA ALA A 8 5.22 21.92 9.25
C ALA A 8 6.45 21.73 8.36
N LEU A 9 6.29 21.95 7.05
CA LEU A 9 7.39 22.06 6.11
C LEU A 9 7.72 23.54 5.97
N HIS A 10 9.00 23.89 6.16
CA HIS A 10 9.45 25.28 6.14
C HIS A 10 10.86 25.38 5.55
N ASP A 11 11.23 26.59 5.14
CA ASP A 11 12.57 26.91 4.67
C ASP A 11 13.58 26.86 5.82
N GLU A 12 14.81 26.42 5.55
CA GLU A 12 15.91 26.33 6.52
C GLU A 12 16.28 27.69 7.13
N ALA A 13 15.96 28.81 6.45
CA ALA A 13 16.12 30.15 6.97
C ALA A 13 15.30 30.42 8.26
N TYR A 14 14.26 29.62 8.52
CA TYR A 14 13.43 29.73 9.70
C TYR A 14 13.79 28.66 10.73
N PRO A 15 14.24 29.04 11.94
CA PRO A 15 14.58 28.06 12.97
C PRO A 15 13.31 27.36 13.48
N ALA A 16 13.37 26.03 13.62
CA ALA A 16 12.25 25.22 14.09
C ALA A 16 11.65 25.70 15.43
N GLY A 17 12.48 26.24 16.33
CA GLY A 17 12.03 26.79 17.61
C GLY A 17 11.07 27.99 17.46
N ALA A 18 11.25 28.83 16.45
CA ALA A 18 10.34 29.95 16.19
C ALA A 18 8.96 29.47 15.71
N ILE A 19 8.95 28.40 14.90
CA ILE A 19 7.73 27.78 14.40
C ILE A 19 6.95 27.12 15.55
N VAL A 20 7.64 26.40 16.44
CA VAL A 20 7.02 25.81 17.64
C VAL A 20 6.44 26.89 18.55
N GLN A 21 7.14 28.02 18.75
CA GLN A 21 6.63 29.14 19.54
C GLN A 21 5.37 29.74 18.93
N GLN A 22 5.37 29.99 17.62
CA GLN A 22 4.22 30.53 16.91
C GLN A 22 3.02 29.57 16.98
N ALA A 23 3.22 28.30 16.66
CA ALA A 23 2.18 27.28 16.73
C ALA A 23 1.61 27.16 18.15
N THR A 24 2.45 27.30 19.18
CA THR A 24 2.02 27.27 20.58
C THR A 24 1.13 28.46 20.92
N ALA A 25 1.47 29.66 20.45
CA ALA A 25 0.65 30.85 20.66
C ALA A 25 -0.71 30.74 19.95
N GLU A 26 -0.73 30.24 18.72
CA GLU A 26 -1.96 30.03 17.95
C GLU A 26 -2.85 28.95 18.58
N ALA A 27 -2.26 27.83 19.01
CA ALA A 27 -2.97 26.78 19.74
C ALA A 27 -3.57 27.31 21.05
N ALA A 28 -2.81 28.10 21.81
CA ALA A 28 -3.28 28.69 23.07
C ALA A 28 -4.45 29.65 22.84
N ALA A 29 -4.44 30.44 21.75
CA ALA A 29 -5.56 31.31 21.38
C ALA A 29 -6.85 30.52 21.08
N MET A 30 -6.73 29.25 20.68
CA MET A 30 -7.84 28.32 20.47
C MET A 30 -8.18 27.49 21.72
N GLY A 31 -7.52 27.72 22.86
CA GLY A 31 -7.70 26.93 24.08
C GLY A 31 -7.07 25.53 24.03
N LEU A 32 -6.10 25.32 23.13
CA LEU A 32 -5.34 24.08 22.97
C LEU A 32 -3.94 24.22 23.57
N THR A 33 -3.29 23.09 23.86
CA THR A 33 -1.92 23.06 24.38
C THR A 33 -1.07 22.14 23.52
N ILE A 34 0.02 22.67 22.97
CA ILE A 34 1.00 21.86 22.24
C ILE A 34 1.89 21.13 23.24
N ARG A 35 2.11 19.84 22.97
CA ARG A 35 3.04 18.99 23.70
C ARG A 35 4.47 19.23 23.22
N SER A 36 5.14 20.21 23.82
CA SER A 36 6.52 20.57 23.46
C SER A 36 7.52 19.42 23.62
N ASP A 37 7.25 18.46 24.51
CA ASP A 37 8.05 17.23 24.70
C ASP A 37 8.03 16.30 23.48
N ARG A 38 7.05 16.47 22.58
CA ARG A 38 6.91 15.68 21.35
C ARG A 38 7.27 16.45 20.08
N CYS A 39 7.55 17.75 20.19
CA CYS A 39 8.00 18.54 19.06
C CYS A 39 9.44 18.14 18.70
N LYS A 40 9.61 17.56 17.52
CA LYS A 40 10.91 17.15 16.98
C LYS A 40 11.20 17.87 15.68
N SER A 41 12.48 18.07 15.37
CA SER A 41 12.92 18.71 14.13
C SER A 41 14.04 17.93 13.45
N THR A 42 13.89 17.72 12.14
CA THR A 42 14.96 17.16 11.30
C THR A 42 16.17 18.08 11.22
N MET A 43 16.01 19.41 11.38
CA MET A 43 17.14 20.36 11.46
C MET A 43 17.99 20.17 12.71
N ALA A 44 17.42 19.61 13.77
CA ALA A 44 18.15 19.23 14.98
C ALA A 44 18.77 17.82 14.87
N GLY A 45 18.70 17.18 13.70
CA GLY A 45 19.15 15.80 13.48
C GLY A 45 18.25 14.75 14.13
N GLU A 46 17.04 15.11 14.56
CA GLU A 46 16.11 14.19 15.21
C GLU A 46 15.32 13.36 14.20
N GLU A 47 15.00 12.11 14.58
CA GLU A 47 14.07 11.28 13.81
C GLU A 47 12.63 11.77 14.04
N VAL A 48 12.06 12.37 12.99
CA VAL A 48 10.65 12.80 12.94
C VAL A 48 9.87 11.75 12.16
N THR A 49 8.72 11.33 12.70
CA THR A 49 7.79 10.44 11.99
C THR A 49 6.40 11.03 11.97
N PHE A 50 5.71 10.98 10.82
CA PHE A 50 4.32 11.38 10.67
C PHE A 50 3.52 10.24 10.04
N LEU A 51 2.38 9.88 10.65
CA LEU A 51 1.60 8.70 10.25
C LEU A 51 2.46 7.42 10.17
N ASN A 52 3.41 7.25 11.09
CA ASN A 52 4.43 6.19 11.09
C ASN A 52 5.47 6.23 9.96
N HIS A 53 5.54 7.31 9.18
CA HIS A 53 6.49 7.50 8.10
C HIS A 53 7.62 8.45 8.51
N PRO A 54 8.90 8.09 8.28
CA PRO A 54 10.00 9.01 8.56
C PRO A 54 9.88 10.24 7.65
N VAL A 55 9.96 11.42 8.25
CA VAL A 55 10.06 12.69 7.52
C VAL A 55 11.54 12.95 7.28
N SER A 56 11.93 12.99 6.01
CA SER A 56 13.32 13.21 5.60
C SER A 56 13.37 14.27 4.51
N PRO A 57 14.40 15.14 4.50
CA PRO A 57 14.63 16.08 3.40
C PRO A 57 14.99 15.35 2.09
N THR A 58 15.53 14.13 2.20
CA THR A 58 15.67 13.22 1.05
C THR A 58 14.46 12.29 0.97
N PRO A 59 13.89 12.07 -0.23
CA PRO A 59 12.83 11.08 -0.40
C PRO A 59 13.29 9.72 0.11
N ALA A 60 12.60 9.22 1.14
CA ALA A 60 12.94 7.96 1.80
C ALA A 60 11.82 6.94 1.56
N SER A 61 12.21 5.70 1.29
CA SER A 61 11.24 4.66 1.02
C SER A 61 10.51 4.19 2.29
N LEU A 62 9.19 4.01 2.21
CA LEU A 62 8.34 3.43 3.24
C LEU A 62 8.30 1.91 3.13
N ALA A 63 8.61 1.37 1.95
CA ALA A 63 8.63 -0.06 1.67
C ALA A 63 9.43 -0.85 2.72
N PRO A 64 10.67 -0.47 3.11
CA PRO A 64 11.43 -1.23 4.11
C PRO A 64 10.71 -1.40 5.46
N LYS A 65 10.07 -0.32 5.96
CA LYS A 65 9.37 -0.35 7.25
C LYS A 65 8.06 -1.11 7.16
N ALA A 66 7.29 -0.89 6.09
CA ALA A 66 6.01 -1.58 5.87
C ALA A 66 6.23 -3.08 5.67
N ILE A 67 7.24 -3.47 4.87
CA ILE A 67 7.64 -4.85 4.63
C ILE A 67 8.09 -5.51 5.94
N ALA A 68 8.96 -4.86 6.73
CA ALA A 68 9.38 -5.40 8.03
C ALA A 68 8.20 -5.62 9.00
N GLY A 69 7.23 -4.71 9.00
CA GLY A 69 5.98 -4.84 9.76
C GLY A 69 5.15 -6.03 9.30
N ALA A 70 4.93 -6.16 7.99
CA ALA A 70 4.18 -7.25 7.38
C ALA A 70 4.82 -8.63 7.66
N GLU A 71 6.14 -8.73 7.58
CA GLU A 71 6.87 -9.95 7.90
C GLU A 71 6.77 -10.36 9.37
N THR A 72 6.83 -9.37 10.26
CA THR A 72 6.64 -9.61 11.69
C THR A 72 5.23 -10.14 11.95
N ALA A 73 4.22 -9.58 11.29
CA ALA A 73 2.84 -10.06 11.37
C ALA A 73 2.70 -11.48 10.79
N LEU A 74 3.29 -11.77 9.63
CA LEU A 74 3.30 -13.10 9.01
C LEU A 74 3.88 -14.15 9.97
N LYS A 75 5.06 -13.89 10.54
CA LYS A 75 5.71 -14.81 11.50
C LYS A 75 4.82 -15.10 12.71
N LYS A 76 4.07 -14.11 13.20
CA LYS A 76 3.11 -14.29 14.30
C LYS A 76 1.93 -15.18 13.88
N ILE A 77 1.36 -14.94 12.70
CA ILE A 77 0.24 -15.72 12.16
C ILE A 77 0.65 -17.18 11.92
N GLU A 78 1.83 -17.41 11.36
CA GLU A 78 2.37 -18.76 11.12
C GLU A 78 2.42 -19.59 12.41
N ARG A 79 2.89 -18.98 13.51
CA ARG A 79 3.07 -19.65 14.82
C ARG A 79 1.81 -19.71 15.68
N ALA A 80 0.77 -18.97 15.34
CA ALA A 80 -0.45 -18.90 16.15
C ALA A 80 -1.15 -20.28 16.20
N PRO A 81 -1.63 -20.73 17.37
CA PRO A 81 -2.35 -22.01 17.53
C PRO A 81 -3.82 -21.86 17.12
N ILE A 82 -4.04 -21.38 15.91
CA ILE A 82 -5.35 -21.16 15.28
C ILE A 82 -5.45 -21.99 14.00
N THR A 83 -6.68 -22.15 13.49
CA THR A 83 -6.92 -22.95 12.28
C THR A 83 -6.24 -22.36 11.05
N THR A 84 -5.91 -23.21 10.06
CA THR A 84 -5.40 -22.80 8.76
C THR A 84 -6.28 -21.73 8.11
N HIS A 85 -7.60 -21.89 8.18
CA HIS A 85 -8.55 -20.91 7.64
C HIS A 85 -8.42 -19.54 8.31
N GLN A 86 -8.34 -19.49 9.64
CA GLN A 86 -8.12 -18.23 10.37
C GLN A 86 -6.78 -17.58 10.01
N LYS A 87 -5.71 -18.38 9.83
CA LYS A 87 -4.42 -17.85 9.37
C LYS A 87 -4.54 -17.17 8.01
N LEU A 88 -5.21 -17.81 7.05
CA LEU A 88 -5.43 -17.25 5.71
C LEU A 88 -6.25 -15.95 5.75
N ILE A 89 -7.28 -15.89 6.60
CA ILE A 89 -8.04 -14.65 6.82
C ILE A 89 -7.13 -13.53 7.34
N LEU A 90 -6.29 -13.81 8.34
CA LEU A 90 -5.37 -12.80 8.90
C LEU A 90 -4.32 -12.35 7.89
N VAL A 91 -3.81 -13.24 7.03
CA VAL A 91 -2.92 -12.84 5.92
C VAL A 91 -3.65 -11.87 4.99
N SER A 92 -4.88 -12.21 4.60
CA SER A 92 -5.68 -11.39 3.68
C SER A 92 -6.10 -10.03 4.26
N LEU A 93 -6.43 -9.96 5.55
CA LEU A 93 -6.99 -8.75 6.18
C LEU A 93 -5.94 -7.88 6.88
N CYS A 94 -4.81 -8.46 7.29
CA CYS A 94 -3.82 -7.73 8.08
C CYS A 94 -2.50 -7.56 7.33
N VAL A 95 -1.96 -8.61 6.71
CA VAL A 95 -0.61 -8.54 6.13
C VAL A 95 -0.61 -7.80 4.80
N VAL A 96 -1.44 -8.23 3.85
CA VAL A 96 -1.48 -7.63 2.51
C VAL A 96 -1.90 -6.15 2.55
N PRO A 97 -2.92 -5.74 3.34
CA PRO A 97 -3.27 -4.32 3.44
C PRO A 97 -2.20 -3.43 4.08
N MET A 98 -1.33 -3.96 4.96
CA MET A 98 -0.26 -3.18 5.60
C MET A 98 0.76 -2.61 4.61
N VAL A 99 0.84 -3.16 3.40
CA VAL A 99 1.85 -2.84 2.39
C VAL A 99 1.25 -2.29 1.10
N ASN A 100 -0.05 -2.51 0.87
CA ASN A 100 -0.74 -2.12 -0.37
C ASN A 100 -0.93 -0.63 -0.56
N TYR A 101 -0.82 0.17 0.50
CA TYR A 101 -0.93 1.62 0.37
C TYR A 101 0.37 2.24 -0.16
N ALA A 102 1.52 1.61 0.06
CA ALA A 102 2.81 2.21 -0.23
C ALA A 102 3.05 2.50 -1.72
N PRO A 103 2.71 1.62 -2.69
CA PRO A 103 2.81 1.94 -4.12
C PRO A 103 1.94 3.14 -4.57
N LEU A 104 0.88 3.46 -3.82
CA LEU A 104 0.02 4.61 -4.10
C LEU A 104 0.60 5.91 -3.55
N VAL A 105 1.31 5.90 -2.42
CA VAL A 105 1.83 7.15 -1.81
C VAL A 105 3.30 7.39 -2.04
N GLU A 106 4.02 6.41 -2.59
CA GLU A 106 5.46 6.43 -2.60
C GLU A 106 6.01 6.39 -4.03
N VAL A 107 6.60 7.50 -4.46
CA VAL A 107 7.22 7.64 -5.78
C VAL A 107 8.58 6.95 -5.86
N THR A 108 9.21 6.70 -4.70
CA THR A 108 10.61 6.30 -4.58
C THR A 108 10.84 4.83 -4.27
N SER A 109 9.79 4.02 -4.10
CA SER A 109 9.97 2.58 -3.88
C SER A 109 10.42 1.87 -5.14
N ASP A 110 11.29 0.87 -4.99
CA ASP A 110 11.56 -0.10 -6.04
C ASP A 110 10.46 -1.17 -6.06
N LYS A 111 10.02 -1.54 -7.26
CA LYS A 111 9.11 -2.66 -7.49
C LYS A 111 9.67 -3.97 -6.91
N ALA A 112 10.99 -4.16 -6.98
CA ALA A 112 11.67 -5.37 -6.52
C ALA A 112 11.42 -5.66 -5.03
N ASP A 113 11.30 -4.63 -4.20
CA ASP A 113 11.02 -4.77 -2.77
C ASP A 113 9.63 -5.37 -2.53
N TYR A 114 8.63 -4.95 -3.32
CA TYR A 114 7.28 -5.49 -3.23
C TYR A 114 7.17 -6.90 -3.83
N GLU A 115 7.91 -7.20 -4.90
CA GLU A 115 7.97 -8.55 -5.47
C GLU A 115 8.62 -9.55 -4.50
N GLU A 116 9.62 -9.13 -3.72
CA GLU A 116 10.19 -9.92 -2.63
C GLU A 116 9.14 -10.22 -1.55
N LEU A 117 8.31 -9.23 -1.19
CA LEU A 117 7.22 -9.46 -0.26
C LEU A 117 6.16 -10.42 -0.82
N ASP A 118 5.80 -10.30 -2.10
CA ASP A 118 4.85 -11.21 -2.76
C ASP A 118 5.35 -12.66 -2.67
N ARG A 119 6.65 -12.87 -2.90
CA ARG A 119 7.30 -14.17 -2.72
C ARG A 119 7.24 -14.65 -1.27
N ARG A 120 7.44 -13.76 -0.28
CA ARG A 120 7.32 -14.13 1.15
C ARG A 120 5.90 -14.51 1.54
N VAL A 121 4.88 -13.79 1.07
CA VAL A 121 3.47 -14.13 1.29
C VAL A 121 3.14 -15.49 0.67
N ALA A 122 3.64 -15.76 -0.55
CA ALA A 122 3.49 -17.08 -1.20
C ALA A 122 4.19 -18.21 -0.41
N GLN A 123 5.40 -17.98 0.10
CA GLN A 123 6.09 -18.94 0.96
C GLN A 123 5.33 -19.20 2.26
N SER A 124 4.81 -18.15 2.92
CA SER A 124 4.00 -18.27 4.13
C SER A 124 2.70 -19.02 3.86
N PHE A 125 2.01 -18.73 2.75
CA PHE A 125 0.85 -19.50 2.32
C PHE A 125 1.19 -20.98 2.19
N SER A 126 2.30 -21.29 1.50
CA SER A 126 2.74 -22.67 1.30
C SER A 126 2.96 -23.41 2.61
N LYS A 127 3.58 -22.75 3.60
CA LYS A 127 3.79 -23.30 4.94
C LYS A 127 2.48 -23.51 5.71
N ILE A 128 1.56 -22.57 5.61
CA ILE A 128 0.28 -22.59 6.32
C ILE A 128 -0.63 -23.69 5.78
N THR A 129 -0.64 -23.90 4.46
CA THR A 129 -1.54 -24.87 3.80
C THR A 129 -0.88 -26.19 3.46
N SER A 130 0.44 -26.31 3.61
CA SER A 130 1.25 -27.43 3.10
C SER A 130 1.01 -27.70 1.60
N ARG A 131 0.89 -26.63 0.81
CA ARG A 131 0.65 -26.69 -0.65
C ARG A 131 1.65 -25.81 -1.37
N SER A 132 2.18 -26.25 -2.50
CA SER A 132 3.08 -25.46 -3.35
C SER A 132 2.64 -25.56 -4.80
N CYS A 133 2.86 -24.48 -5.56
CA CYS A 133 2.64 -24.42 -7.00
C CYS A 133 3.63 -23.42 -7.60
N ASP A 134 4.09 -23.68 -8.82
CA ASP A 134 5.04 -22.82 -9.54
C ASP A 134 4.49 -21.41 -9.78
N ARG A 135 3.17 -21.23 -9.74
CA ARG A 135 2.45 -19.97 -9.98
C ARG A 135 1.69 -19.48 -8.75
N LEU A 136 2.24 -19.71 -7.56
CA LEU A 136 1.53 -19.41 -6.32
C LEU A 136 1.22 -17.92 -6.15
N VAL A 137 2.14 -17.02 -6.52
CA VAL A 137 1.88 -15.57 -6.49
C VAL A 137 0.69 -15.21 -7.39
N ASP A 138 0.67 -15.75 -8.62
CA ASP A 138 -0.45 -15.56 -9.54
C ASP A 138 -1.76 -16.09 -8.97
N PHE A 139 -1.74 -17.30 -8.38
CA PHE A 139 -2.91 -17.92 -7.75
C PHE A 139 -3.45 -17.07 -6.59
N LEU A 140 -2.56 -16.51 -5.77
CA LEU A 140 -2.92 -15.64 -4.66
C LEU A 140 -3.59 -14.36 -5.14
N ALA A 141 -3.09 -13.78 -6.23
CA ALA A 141 -3.69 -12.59 -6.84
C ALA A 141 -4.95 -12.88 -7.66
N TYR A 142 -5.13 -14.12 -8.12
CA TYR A 142 -6.21 -14.46 -9.04
C TYR A 142 -7.59 -14.26 -8.39
N PRO A 143 -8.61 -13.76 -9.13
CA PRO A 143 -9.90 -13.43 -8.55
C PRO A 143 -10.59 -14.62 -7.85
N LYS A 144 -11.29 -14.35 -6.76
CA LYS A 144 -12.01 -15.38 -5.98
C LYS A 144 -13.09 -16.07 -6.80
N GLU A 145 -13.75 -15.32 -7.68
CA GLU A 145 -14.78 -15.80 -8.61
C GLU A 145 -14.23 -16.84 -9.60
N LYS A 146 -12.91 -16.83 -9.81
CA LYS A 146 -12.20 -17.76 -10.69
C LYS A 146 -11.32 -18.74 -9.91
N SER A 147 -11.66 -19.01 -8.66
CA SER A 147 -10.98 -19.96 -7.76
C SER A 147 -9.58 -19.53 -7.28
N GLY A 148 -9.22 -18.25 -7.38
CA GLY A 148 -8.03 -17.70 -6.73
C GLY A 148 -8.30 -17.17 -5.32
N LEU A 149 -7.31 -16.53 -4.71
CA LEU A 149 -7.47 -15.93 -3.36
C LEU A 149 -7.86 -14.44 -3.40
N GLY A 150 -7.72 -13.78 -4.54
CA GLY A 150 -8.10 -12.38 -4.77
C GLY A 150 -7.32 -11.39 -3.92
N LEU A 151 -6.07 -11.70 -3.59
CA LEU A 151 -5.19 -10.78 -2.85
C LEU A 151 -4.67 -9.70 -3.81
N LEU A 152 -4.76 -8.45 -3.39
CA LEU A 152 -4.09 -7.35 -4.08
C LEU A 152 -2.59 -7.43 -3.77
N MET A 153 -1.85 -8.25 -4.51
CA MET A 153 -0.42 -8.48 -4.28
C MET A 153 0.37 -7.22 -4.68
N PRO A 154 1.09 -6.56 -3.76
CA PRO A 154 1.67 -5.23 -4.02
C PRO A 154 2.70 -5.22 -5.13
N GLY A 155 3.54 -6.26 -5.28
CA GLY A 155 4.52 -6.34 -6.36
C GLY A 155 3.87 -6.53 -7.72
N LEU A 156 2.92 -7.47 -7.80
CA LEU A 156 2.15 -7.74 -9.03
C LEU A 156 1.30 -6.54 -9.47
N CYS A 157 0.68 -5.84 -8.52
CA CYS A 157 -0.16 -4.67 -8.80
C CYS A 157 0.64 -3.36 -8.94
N HIS A 158 1.95 -3.37 -8.69
CA HIS A 158 2.77 -2.16 -8.58
C HIS A 158 2.64 -1.24 -9.79
N ASP A 159 2.87 -1.76 -10.99
CA ASP A 159 2.89 -0.94 -12.22
C ASP A 159 1.52 -0.32 -12.52
N GLU A 160 0.45 -1.04 -12.21
CA GLU A 160 -0.92 -0.55 -12.37
C GLU A 160 -1.22 0.56 -11.35
N LEU A 161 -0.85 0.35 -10.08
CA LEU A 161 -1.01 1.37 -9.02
C LEU A 161 -0.19 2.63 -9.34
N ARG A 162 1.03 2.48 -9.87
CA ARG A 162 1.87 3.59 -10.32
C ARG A 162 1.29 4.32 -11.52
N ARG A 163 0.68 3.59 -12.47
CA ARG A 163 -0.04 4.20 -13.59
C ARG A 163 -1.24 5.01 -13.10
N VAL A 164 -2.06 4.44 -12.22
CA VAL A 164 -3.21 5.14 -11.62
C VAL A 164 -2.75 6.38 -10.87
N TRP A 165 -1.70 6.27 -10.05
CA TRP A 165 -1.09 7.42 -9.39
C TRP A 165 -0.64 8.51 -10.35
N ALA A 166 0.08 8.15 -11.43
CA ALA A 166 0.52 9.10 -12.43
C ALA A 166 -0.65 9.77 -13.19
N SER A 167 -1.79 9.08 -13.31
CA SER A 167 -3.01 9.63 -13.91
C SER A 167 -3.84 10.48 -12.95
N LEU A 168 -3.66 10.32 -11.64
CA LEU A 168 -4.28 11.18 -10.65
C LEU A 168 -3.61 12.56 -10.76
N ASP A 169 -4.37 13.57 -11.16
CA ASP A 169 -3.94 14.97 -11.12
C ASP A 169 -3.93 15.44 -9.66
N VAL A 170 -3.01 14.91 -8.85
CA VAL A 170 -2.95 15.12 -7.39
C VAL A 170 -2.73 16.61 -7.05
N ASN A 171 -2.32 17.42 -8.03
CA ASN A 171 -2.13 18.87 -7.90
C ASN A 171 -3.41 19.68 -8.13
N LYS A 172 -4.48 19.09 -8.67
CA LYS A 172 -5.80 19.71 -8.72
C LYS A 172 -6.69 19.05 -7.67
N GLY A 173 -6.93 19.73 -6.55
CA GLY A 173 -7.81 19.29 -5.47
C GLY A 173 -9.30 19.09 -5.84
N THR A 174 -9.65 18.97 -7.12
CA THR A 174 -10.97 18.59 -7.60
C THR A 174 -11.04 17.08 -7.74
N ARG A 175 -11.68 16.42 -6.78
CA ARG A 175 -12.24 15.08 -7.00
C ARG A 175 -13.37 15.20 -8.02
N ASP A 176 -13.07 15.00 -9.29
CA ASP A 176 -14.12 14.65 -10.23
C ASP A 176 -14.63 13.25 -9.88
N PRO A 177 -15.95 13.02 -9.88
CA PRO A 177 -16.51 11.70 -9.63
C PRO A 177 -16.05 10.77 -10.75
N VAL A 178 -15.31 9.73 -10.38
CA VAL A 178 -14.98 8.63 -11.30
C VAL A 178 -16.29 7.91 -11.61
N GLU A 179 -16.87 8.18 -12.77
CA GLU A 179 -17.83 7.27 -13.39
C GLU A 179 -17.08 6.00 -13.77
N LEU A 180 -17.29 4.94 -12.98
CA LEU A 180 -16.84 3.60 -13.31
C LEU A 180 -17.61 3.11 -14.54
N SER A 181 -17.07 3.35 -15.73
CA SER A 181 -17.53 2.70 -16.95
C SER A 181 -17.12 1.23 -16.91
N VAL A 182 -18.04 0.37 -16.49
CA VAL A 182 -17.89 -1.09 -16.54
C VAL A 182 -18.09 -1.53 -17.99
N ASP A 183 -17.03 -1.48 -18.80
CA ASP A 183 -16.95 -2.26 -20.06
C ASP A 183 -15.47 -2.52 -20.39
N GLY A 184 -14.93 -3.57 -19.80
CA GLY A 184 -13.56 -4.02 -20.06
C GLY A 184 -13.44 -4.69 -21.43
N GLN A 185 -12.70 -4.07 -22.35
CA GLN A 185 -12.30 -4.65 -23.64
C GLN A 185 -11.28 -5.80 -23.54
N ALA A 186 -10.95 -6.30 -22.35
CA ALA A 186 -9.89 -7.31 -22.18
C ALA A 186 -10.33 -8.78 -22.39
N LEU A 187 -11.56 -9.05 -22.83
CA LEU A 187 -12.06 -10.42 -23.06
C LEU A 187 -12.93 -10.57 -24.33
N GLN A 188 -12.50 -10.03 -25.48
CA GLN A 188 -13.02 -10.54 -26.76
C GLN A 188 -12.25 -11.80 -27.16
N GLY A 189 -12.82 -12.94 -26.76
CA GLY A 189 -12.36 -14.26 -27.16
C GLY A 189 -12.52 -14.52 -28.65
N LYS A 190 -11.55 -15.27 -29.18
CA LYS A 190 -11.48 -15.90 -30.50
C LYS A 190 -12.87 -16.36 -31.00
N GLY A 191 -13.22 -15.92 -32.21
CA GLY A 191 -14.42 -16.39 -32.92
C GLY A 191 -14.37 -17.90 -33.22
N PRO A 192 -15.53 -18.56 -33.33
CA PRO A 192 -15.60 -19.97 -33.67
C PRO A 192 -15.19 -20.23 -35.12
N THR A 193 -14.39 -21.27 -35.30
CA THR A 193 -13.96 -21.90 -36.55
C THR A 193 -15.13 -22.16 -37.51
N SER A 194 -15.04 -21.58 -38.71
CA SER A 194 -15.91 -21.89 -39.84
C SER A 194 -15.65 -23.33 -40.32
N THR A 195 -16.65 -24.20 -40.18
CA THR A 195 -16.66 -25.52 -40.82
C THR A 195 -17.48 -25.40 -42.09
N ALA A 196 -16.84 -25.57 -43.24
CA ALA A 196 -17.51 -25.66 -44.52
C ALA A 196 -18.40 -26.92 -44.56
N SER A 197 -19.65 -26.77 -45.02
CA SER A 197 -20.40 -27.89 -45.56
C SER A 197 -21.30 -27.43 -46.70
N SER A 198 -21.15 -28.16 -47.80
CA SER A 198 -21.81 -28.05 -49.10
C SER A 198 -23.33 -28.27 -49.00
N ARG A 199 -24.12 -27.52 -49.82
CA ARG A 199 -25.11 -28.16 -50.71
C ARG A 199 -25.65 -27.23 -51.81
N ILE A 200 -25.87 -27.90 -52.93
CA ILE A 200 -26.39 -27.53 -54.24
C ILE A 200 -27.86 -27.08 -54.18
N HIS A 201 -28.21 -26.06 -54.96
CA HIS A 201 -29.27 -26.12 -55.99
C HIS A 201 -29.17 -24.95 -56.96
#